data_AF-A0A661JLP5-F1
#
_entry.id   AF-A0A661JLP5-F1
#
_cell.length_a   1.000
_cell.length_b   1.000
_cell.length_c   1.000
_cell.angle_alpha   90.00
_cell.angle_beta   90.00
_cell.angle_gamma   90.00
#
_symmetry.space_group_name_H-M   'P 1'
#
loop_
_entity.id
_entity.type
_entity.pdbx_description
1 polymer ?
#
loop_
_entity_poly.entity_id
_entity_poly.type
_entity_poly.pdbx_seq_one_letter_code
_entity_poly.pdbx_strand_id
1 'polypeptide(L)'
;MNLKEYKRRLREALRSGRIAEAVGRARSSYRKNVQEALERYPHTLELAKEVRRIKEEAIERMEELVAEAREQMERNRIKTFLARTASEAREIITSLCGPATVIVKGKSLTSEEIDLRDHLEERGYEVYETDLGEFLVQL
;
A
#
# COMPACT_ATOMS: atom_id res chain seq x y z
N MET A 1 0.51 3.39 -20.04
CA MET A 1 -0.13 4.67 -20.44
C MET A 1 0.88 5.81 -20.29
N ASN A 2 1.10 6.64 -21.32
CA ASN A 2 2.04 7.78 -21.22
C ASN A 2 1.40 8.94 -20.43
N LEU A 3 2.20 9.67 -19.65
CA LEU A 3 1.78 10.82 -18.84
C LEU A 3 0.96 11.88 -19.61
N LYS A 4 1.26 12.11 -20.90
CA LYS A 4 0.50 13.05 -21.75
C LYS A 4 -0.95 12.61 -21.93
N GLU A 5 -1.16 11.32 -22.16
CA GLU A 5 -2.48 10.73 -22.36
C GLU A 5 -3.29 10.71 -21.07
N TYR A 6 -2.63 10.39 -19.95
CA TYR A 6 -3.23 10.49 -18.63
C TYR A 6 -3.73 11.90 -18.31
N LYS A 7 -2.90 12.92 -18.55
CA LYS A 7 -3.27 14.34 -18.34
C LYS A 7 -4.44 14.77 -19.22
N ARG A 8 -4.52 14.27 -20.46
CA ARG A 8 -5.66 14.53 -21.36
C ARG A 8 -6.94 13.95 -20.76
N ARG A 9 -6.94 12.66 -20.39
CA ARG A 9 -8.09 11.99 -19.77
C ARG A 9 -8.55 12.68 -18.48
N LEU A 10 -7.60 13.10 -17.64
CA LEU A 10 -7.92 13.88 -16.43
C LEU A 10 -8.63 15.19 -16.75
N ARG A 11 -8.15 15.95 -17.74
CA ARG A 11 -8.78 17.21 -18.14
C ARG A 11 -10.18 16.99 -18.72
N GLU A 12 -10.38 15.94 -19.50
CA GLU A 12 -11.70 15.57 -20.04
C GLU A 12 -12.66 15.16 -18.91
N ALA A 13 -12.20 14.33 -17.97
CA ALA A 13 -12.98 13.93 -16.80
C ALA A 13 -13.38 15.15 -15.95
N LEU A 14 -12.45 16.08 -15.70
CA LEU A 14 -12.72 17.31 -14.95
C LEU A 14 -13.63 18.30 -15.68
N ARG A 15 -13.68 18.26 -17.02
CA ARG A 15 -14.65 19.04 -17.81
C ARG A 15 -16.05 18.45 -17.71
N SER A 16 -16.19 17.16 -17.41
CA SER A 16 -17.49 16.60 -17.07
C SER A 16 -17.92 17.17 -15.71
N GLY A 17 -18.89 18.10 -15.72
CA GLY A 17 -19.33 18.82 -14.52
C GLY A 17 -19.66 17.89 -13.35
N ARG A 18 -20.17 16.69 -13.64
CA ARG A 18 -20.47 15.65 -12.65
C ARG A 18 -19.27 15.19 -11.82
N ILE A 19 -18.12 14.92 -12.45
CA ILE A 19 -16.92 14.46 -11.73
C ILE A 19 -16.33 15.61 -10.90
N ALA A 20 -16.23 16.80 -11.50
CA ALA A 20 -15.72 17.98 -10.80
C ALA A 20 -16.57 18.32 -9.56
N GLU A 21 -17.90 18.27 -9.69
CA GLU A 21 -18.83 18.45 -8.58
C GLU A 21 -18.69 17.36 -7.52
N ALA A 22 -18.61 16.09 -7.92
CA ALA A 22 -18.47 14.98 -6.99
C ALA A 22 -17.17 15.10 -6.16
N VAL A 23 -16.04 15.38 -6.82
CA VAL A 23 -14.74 15.63 -6.16
C VAL A 23 -14.83 16.86 -5.25
N GLY A 24 -15.48 17.92 -5.70
CA GLY A 24 -15.72 19.12 -4.91
C GLY A 24 -16.50 18.83 -3.63
N ARG A 25 -17.60 18.08 -3.71
CA ARG A 25 -18.39 17.65 -2.55
C ARG A 25 -17.58 16.78 -1.61
N ALA A 26 -16.88 15.77 -2.12
CA ALA A 26 -16.05 14.88 -1.32
C ALA A 26 -14.97 15.64 -0.54
N ARG A 27 -14.26 16.57 -1.20
CA ARG A 27 -13.27 17.43 -0.56
C ARG A 27 -13.88 18.27 0.56
N SER A 28 -14.99 18.94 0.30
CA SER A 28 -15.66 19.80 1.28
C SER A 28 -16.12 19.00 2.50
N SER A 29 -16.75 17.83 2.27
CA SER A 29 -17.16 16.92 3.34
C SER A 29 -15.96 16.43 4.15
N TYR A 30 -14.88 16.00 3.50
CA TYR A 30 -13.68 15.54 4.18
C TYR A 30 -13.09 16.61 5.10
N ARG A 31 -12.92 17.84 4.59
CA ARG A 31 -12.35 18.95 5.38
C ARG A 31 -13.22 19.28 6.59
N LYS A 32 -14.54 19.32 6.41
CA LYS A 32 -15.50 19.53 7.50
C LYS A 32 -15.37 18.44 8.56
N ASN A 33 -15.39 17.17 8.15
CA ASN A 33 -15.30 16.03 9.08
C ASN A 33 -13.97 16.00 9.83
N VAL A 34 -12.85 16.31 9.17
CA VAL A 34 -11.54 16.43 9.83
C VAL A 34 -11.56 17.55 10.87
N GLN A 35 -12.10 18.72 10.53
CA GLN A 35 -12.21 19.83 11.47
C GLN A 35 -13.04 19.45 12.69
N GLU A 36 -14.25 18.92 12.48
CA GLU A 36 -15.14 18.48 13.57
C GLU A 36 -14.49 17.42 14.45
N ALA A 37 -13.74 16.48 13.87
CA ALA A 37 -13.00 15.46 14.61
C ALA A 37 -11.88 16.07 15.47
N LEU A 38 -11.12 17.03 14.93
CA LEU A 38 -10.05 17.71 15.68
C LEU A 38 -10.61 18.62 16.78
N GLU A 39 -11.76 19.26 16.57
CA GLU A 39 -12.46 20.01 17.61
C GLU A 39 -12.97 19.10 18.73
N ARG A 40 -13.49 17.91 18.37
CA ARG A 40 -13.94 16.90 19.35
C ARG A 40 -12.78 16.25 20.10
N TYR A 41 -11.63 16.08 19.45
CA TYR A 41 -10.44 15.43 20.01
C TYR A 41 -9.19 16.30 19.82
N PRO A 42 -9.05 17.43 20.56
CA PRO A 42 -7.94 18.36 20.37
C PRO A 42 -6.55 17.74 20.60
N HIS A 43 -6.47 16.73 21.47
CA HIS A 43 -5.24 15.99 21.78
C HIS A 43 -4.70 15.18 20.59
N THR A 44 -5.50 14.93 19.55
CA THR A 44 -5.07 14.22 18.33
C THR A 44 -3.88 14.89 17.66
N LEU A 45 -3.75 16.22 17.73
CA LEU A 45 -2.60 16.93 17.15
C LEU A 45 -1.29 16.61 17.87
N GLU A 46 -1.31 16.49 19.19
CA GLU A 46 -0.13 16.11 19.97
C GLU A 46 0.20 14.63 19.76
N LEU A 47 -0.80 13.75 19.73
CA LEU A 47 -0.60 12.34 19.36
C LEU A 47 0.02 12.20 17.97
N ALA A 48 -0.39 13.02 17.00
CA ALA A 48 0.20 12.99 15.65
C ALA A 48 1.69 13.38 15.67
N LYS A 49 2.08 14.36 16.49
CA LYS A 49 3.50 14.73 16.69
C LYS A 49 4.27 13.60 17.39
N GLU A 50 3.67 12.97 18.38
CA GLU A 50 4.27 11.83 19.08
C GLU A 50 4.50 10.65 18.13
N VAL A 51 3.49 10.26 17.35
CA VAL A 51 3.62 9.21 16.33
C VAL A 51 4.70 9.54 15.33
N ARG A 52 4.83 10.81 14.92
CA ARG A 52 5.92 11.25 14.04
C ARG A 52 7.28 11.03 14.70
N ARG A 53 7.46 11.47 15.95
CA ARG A 53 8.71 11.28 16.69
C ARG A 53 9.07 9.79 16.81
N ILE A 54 8.10 8.94 17.16
CA ILE A 54 8.30 7.48 17.24
C ILE A 54 8.78 6.93 15.89
N LYS A 55 8.21 7.40 14.77
CA LYS A 55 8.65 6.98 13.43
C LYS A 55 10.07 7.43 13.11
N GLU A 56 10.45 8.65 13.51
CA GLU A 56 11.80 9.17 13.34
C GLU A 56 12.82 8.36 14.16
N GLU A 57 12.53 8.07 15.43
CA GLU A 57 13.34 7.20 16.29
C GLU A 57 13.43 5.76 15.75
N ALA A 58 12.35 5.23 15.18
CA ALA A 58 12.32 3.90 14.58
C ALA A 58 13.23 3.78 13.34
N ILE A 59 13.39 4.86 12.57
CA ILE A 59 14.31 4.89 11.43
C ILE A 59 15.77 4.73 11.90
N GLU A 60 16.14 5.38 13.00
CA GLU A 60 17.49 5.29 13.57
C GLU A 60 17.79 3.88 14.12
N ARG A 61 16.76 3.15 14.55
CA ARG A 61 16.85 1.79 15.13
C ARG A 61 16.37 0.70 14.17
N MET A 62 16.31 0.97 12.87
CA MET A 62 15.65 0.09 11.90
C MET A 62 16.19 -1.35 11.92
N GLU A 63 17.51 -1.54 11.99
CA GLU A 63 18.11 -2.88 12.00
C GLU A 63 17.71 -3.71 13.23
N GLU A 64 17.72 -3.09 14.41
CA GLU A 64 17.29 -3.69 15.68
C GLU A 64 15.80 -4.06 15.62
N LEU A 65 14.95 -3.13 15.20
CA LEU A 65 13.51 -3.34 15.14
C LEU A 65 13.11 -4.40 14.12
N VAL A 66 13.81 -4.49 12.98
CA VAL A 66 13.62 -5.57 12.01
C VAL A 66 14.01 -6.92 12.62
N ALA A 67 15.12 -6.99 13.35
CA ALA A 67 15.54 -8.22 14.02
C ALA A 67 14.51 -8.67 15.07
N GLU A 68 14.03 -7.75 15.90
CA GLU A 68 12.99 -8.03 16.91
C GLU A 68 11.69 -8.50 16.26
N ALA A 69 11.22 -7.80 15.22
CA ALA A 69 10.01 -8.18 14.50
C ALA A 69 10.11 -9.58 13.90
N ARG A 70 11.26 -9.92 13.30
CA ARG A 70 11.51 -11.26 12.75
C ARG A 70 11.50 -12.32 13.82
N GLU A 71 12.16 -12.08 14.95
CA GLU A 71 12.17 -13.03 16.08
C GLU A 71 10.74 -13.30 16.58
N GLN A 72 9.92 -12.26 16.77
CA GLN A 72 8.53 -12.45 17.20
C GLN A 72 7.68 -13.17 16.15
N MET A 73 7.86 -12.87 14.87
CA MET A 73 7.15 -13.58 13.79
C MET A 73 7.53 -15.06 13.73
N GLU A 74 8.82 -15.37 13.82
CA GLU A 74 9.34 -16.75 13.77
C GLU A 74 8.90 -17.57 14.98
N ARG A 75 8.83 -16.96 16.18
CA ARG A 75 8.21 -17.57 17.37
C ARG A 75 6.75 -17.99 17.12
N ASN A 76 6.05 -17.26 16.25
CA ASN A 76 4.69 -17.58 15.80
C ASN A 76 4.64 -18.46 14.54
N ARG A 77 5.75 -19.15 14.23
CA ARG A 77 5.88 -20.07 13.08
C ARG A 77 5.70 -19.40 11.72
N ILE A 78 5.88 -18.07 11.64
CA ILE A 78 5.90 -17.33 10.38
C ILE A 78 7.34 -17.36 9.85
N LYS A 79 7.53 -17.86 8.63
CA LYS A 79 8.85 -17.84 7.98
C LYS A 79 9.15 -16.44 7.46
N THR A 80 10.27 -15.87 7.87
CA THR A 80 10.69 -14.51 7.46
C THR A 80 11.85 -14.56 6.48
N PHE A 81 11.91 -13.56 5.60
CA PHE A 81 12.99 -13.35 4.64
C PHE A 81 13.35 -11.87 4.64
N LEU A 82 14.61 -11.55 4.39
CA LEU A 82 15.08 -10.17 4.25
C LEU A 82 15.60 -9.99 2.83
N ALA A 83 15.13 -8.95 2.16
CA ALA A 83 15.56 -8.56 0.83
C ALA A 83 16.02 -7.11 0.86
N ARG A 84 17.18 -6.82 0.26
CA ARG A 84 17.72 -5.46 0.14
C ARG A 84 17.17 -4.70 -1.06
N THR A 85 16.63 -5.42 -2.04
CA THR A 85 16.12 -4.83 -3.28
C THR A 85 14.78 -5.42 -3.70
N ALA A 86 14.04 -4.68 -4.51
CA ALA A 86 12.82 -5.15 -5.16
C ALA A 86 13.05 -6.44 -5.99
N SER A 87 14.21 -6.59 -6.65
CA SER A 87 14.53 -7.81 -7.42
C SER A 87 14.69 -9.02 -6.50
N GLU A 88 15.49 -8.86 -5.44
CA GLU A 88 15.72 -9.93 -4.45
C GLU A 88 14.42 -10.36 -3.78
N ALA A 89 13.55 -9.41 -3.41
CA ALA A 89 12.25 -9.71 -2.83
C ALA A 89 11.38 -10.55 -3.78
N ARG A 90 11.31 -10.15 -5.06
CA ARG A 90 10.54 -10.84 -6.10
C ARG A 90 11.07 -12.24 -6.38
N GLU A 91 12.40 -12.41 -6.43
CA GLU A 91 13.04 -13.71 -6.62
C GLU A 91 12.78 -14.65 -5.44
N ILE A 92 12.92 -14.15 -4.20
CA ILE A 92 12.58 -14.91 -2.99
C ILE A 92 11.12 -15.36 -3.07
N ILE A 93 10.18 -14.45 -3.32
CA ILE A 93 8.76 -14.77 -3.38
C ILE A 93 8.47 -15.80 -4.48
N THR A 94 9.03 -15.61 -5.67
CA THR A 94 8.89 -16.56 -6.79
C THR A 94 9.39 -17.96 -6.42
N SER A 95 10.51 -18.06 -5.69
CA SER A 95 11.03 -19.35 -5.22
C SER A 95 10.10 -20.05 -4.22
N LEU A 96 9.22 -19.31 -3.54
CA LEU A 96 8.24 -19.84 -2.57
C LEU A 96 6.92 -20.27 -3.22
N CYS A 97 6.58 -19.73 -4.40
CA CYS A 97 5.36 -20.08 -5.14
C CYS A 97 5.33 -21.55 -5.58
N GLY A 98 6.49 -22.14 -5.88
CA GLY A 98 6.60 -23.54 -6.30
C GLY A 98 5.81 -23.83 -7.59
N PRO A 99 5.18 -25.02 -7.75
CA PRO A 99 4.39 -25.37 -8.94
C PRO A 99 2.95 -24.83 -8.89
N ALA A 100 2.64 -23.88 -8.00
CA ALA A 100 1.30 -23.32 -7.90
C ALA A 100 0.89 -22.62 -9.20
N THR A 101 -0.38 -22.70 -9.57
CA THR A 101 -0.93 -21.96 -10.73
C THR A 101 -1.59 -20.66 -10.30
N VAL A 102 -2.11 -20.59 -9.08
CA VAL A 102 -2.82 -19.44 -8.51
C VAL A 102 -2.15 -19.00 -7.21
N ILE A 103 -1.88 -17.70 -7.09
CA ILE A 103 -1.31 -17.04 -5.92
C ILE A 103 -2.33 -16.05 -5.37
N VAL A 104 -2.66 -16.17 -4.08
CA VAL A 104 -3.50 -15.19 -3.38
C VAL A 104 -2.63 -14.45 -2.37
N LYS A 105 -2.49 -13.12 -2.54
CA LYS A 105 -1.70 -12.27 -1.66
C LYS A 105 -2.54 -11.37 -0.76
N GLY A 106 -1.99 -11.06 0.41
CA GLY A 106 -2.50 -10.03 1.31
C GLY A 106 -2.42 -8.62 0.69
N LYS A 107 -3.27 -7.68 1.14
CA LYS A 107 -3.14 -6.26 0.79
C LYS A 107 -1.75 -5.75 1.19
N SER A 108 -0.97 -5.30 0.22
CA SER A 108 0.35 -4.70 0.51
C SER A 108 0.75 -3.68 -0.54
N LEU A 109 0.78 -2.40 -0.15
CA LEU A 109 1.28 -1.32 -1.01
C LEU A 109 2.73 -1.57 -1.41
N THR A 110 3.56 -2.08 -0.51
CA THR A 110 4.97 -2.41 -0.80
C THR A 110 5.10 -3.49 -1.86
N SER A 111 4.15 -4.42 -1.96
CA SER A 111 4.16 -5.41 -3.05
C SER A 111 3.83 -4.81 -4.41
N GLU A 112 3.01 -3.75 -4.44
CA GLU A 112 2.68 -3.00 -5.65
C GLU A 112 3.86 -2.09 -6.06
N GLU A 113 4.55 -1.47 -5.10
CA GLU A 113 5.74 -0.63 -5.35
C GLU A 113 6.91 -1.39 -6.00
N ILE A 114 6.95 -2.71 -5.85
CA ILE A 114 7.97 -3.57 -6.46
C ILE A 114 7.47 -4.31 -7.70
N ASP A 115 6.25 -4.00 -8.18
CA ASP A 115 5.59 -4.66 -9.31
C ASP A 115 5.51 -6.19 -9.14
N LEU A 116 5.21 -6.67 -7.92
CA LEU A 116 5.25 -8.10 -7.61
C LEU A 116 4.24 -8.90 -8.45
N ARG A 117 3.05 -8.33 -8.68
CA ARG A 117 2.00 -8.98 -9.47
C ARG A 117 2.47 -9.22 -10.89
N ASP A 118 2.81 -8.14 -11.59
CA ASP A 118 3.29 -8.18 -12.97
C ASP A 118 4.46 -9.17 -13.11
N HIS A 119 5.41 -9.14 -12.15
CA HIS A 119 6.54 -10.06 -12.14
C HIS A 119 6.14 -11.55 -12.07
N LEU A 120 5.13 -11.88 -11.28
CA LEU A 120 4.62 -13.25 -11.14
C LEU A 120 3.73 -13.64 -12.34
N GLU A 121 2.91 -12.73 -12.84
CA GLU A 121 2.07 -12.96 -14.04
C GLU A 121 2.94 -13.23 -15.29
N GLU A 122 4.04 -12.52 -15.47
CA GLU A 122 5.03 -12.78 -16.53
C GLU A 122 5.64 -14.20 -16.46
N ARG A 123 5.55 -14.86 -15.29
CA ARG A 123 6.04 -16.23 -15.04
C ARG A 123 4.93 -17.28 -15.12
N GLY A 124 3.71 -16.87 -15.49
CA GLY A 124 2.57 -17.77 -15.70
C GLY A 124 1.73 -18.05 -14.47
N TYR A 125 1.91 -17.28 -13.38
CA TYR A 125 1.02 -17.36 -12.22
C TYR A 125 -0.22 -16.48 -12.42
N GLU A 126 -1.39 -16.96 -12.00
CA GLU A 126 -2.55 -16.09 -11.78
C GLU A 126 -2.48 -15.50 -10.37
N VAL A 127 -2.48 -14.17 -10.25
CA VAL A 127 -2.24 -13.49 -8.96
C VAL A 127 -3.43 -12.65 -8.55
N TYR A 128 -3.99 -12.94 -7.39
CA TYR A 128 -5.12 -12.19 -6.82
C TYR A 128 -4.71 -11.48 -5.52
N GLU A 129 -5.17 -10.24 -5.34
CA GLU A 129 -5.05 -9.56 -4.04
C GLU A 129 -6.35 -9.71 -3.23
N THR A 130 -6.20 -9.87 -1.91
CA THR A 130 -7.33 -9.94 -0.96
C THR A 130 -7.97 -8.58 -0.66
N ASP A 131 -7.38 -7.49 -1.12
CA ASP A 131 -8.00 -6.17 -1.02
C ASP A 131 -9.20 -6.09 -1.95
N LEU A 132 -10.37 -5.74 -1.42
CA LEU A 132 -11.60 -5.72 -2.21
C LEU A 132 -11.52 -4.71 -3.37
N GLY A 133 -10.89 -3.56 -3.14
CA GLY A 133 -10.76 -2.53 -4.18
C GLY A 133 -9.94 -3.04 -5.34
N GLU A 134 -8.78 -3.63 -5.03
CA GLU A 134 -7.90 -4.22 -6.03
C GLU A 134 -8.54 -5.42 -6.73
N PHE A 135 -9.14 -6.33 -5.96
CA PHE A 135 -9.84 -7.50 -6.49
C PHE A 135 -10.94 -7.11 -7.49
N LEU A 136 -11.72 -6.05 -7.20
CA LEU A 136 -12.75 -5.54 -8.13
C LEU A 136 -12.17 -4.98 -9.43
N VAL A 137 -10.93 -4.48 -9.44
CA VAL A 137 -10.25 -4.02 -10.65
C VAL A 137 -9.73 -5.20 -11.48
N GLN A 138 -9.49 -6.35 -10.83
CA GLN A 138 -9.03 -7.58 -11.47
C GLN A 138 -10.16 -8.42 -12.12
N LEU A 139 -11.43 -8.14 -11.81
CA LEU A 139 -12.62 -8.79 -12.38
C LEU A 139 -13.08 -8.13 -13.69
#